data_AF-A0AAU5TBD6-F1
#
_entry.id   AF-A0AAU5TBD6-F1
#
_cell.length_a   1.000
_cell.length_b   1.000
_cell.length_c   1.000
_cell.angle_alpha   90.00
_cell.angle_beta   90.00
_cell.angle_gamma   90.00
#
_symmetry.space_group_name_H-M   'P 1'
#
loop_
_entity.id
_entity.type
_entity.pdbx_description
1 polymer ?
#
loop_
_entity_poly.entity_id
_entity_poly.type
_entity_poly.pdbx_seq_one_letter_code
_entity_poly.pdbx_strand_id
1 'polypeptide(L)'
;MNYHDLSVSFEIEHESTRMGEHTESGKGYYWEYDLGRNALVLPDNGRLYFDCASDRLAGPDKSVPIKARVSLRQAPTDVDPRALREANLTILHSAARALAKEMGCKNNGNLPEQLVIKEKAAPTR
;
A
#
# COMPACT_ATOMS: atom_id res chain seq x y z
N MET A 1 -22.92 18.96 6.42
CA MET A 1 -22.15 18.03 7.27
C MET A 1 -20.93 17.62 6.49
N ASN A 2 -19.74 18.08 6.89
CA ASN A 2 -18.49 17.55 6.33
C ASN A 2 -18.28 16.19 7.00
N TYR A 3 -18.13 15.14 6.21
CA TYR A 3 -17.83 13.81 6.74
C TYR A 3 -16.52 13.34 6.12
N HIS A 4 -15.61 12.93 6.98
CA HIS A 4 -14.40 12.26 6.56
C HIS A 4 -14.73 10.78 6.42
N ASP A 5 -14.45 10.22 5.25
CA ASP A 5 -14.62 8.79 4.98
C ASP A 5 -13.24 8.20 4.74
N LEU A 6 -12.88 7.24 5.60
CA LEU A 6 -11.66 6.47 5.49
C LEU A 6 -12.04 5.05 5.09
N SER A 7 -11.54 4.61 3.93
CA SER A 7 -11.72 3.24 3.47
C SER A 7 -10.37 2.59 3.18
N VAL A 8 -10.30 1.30 3.48
CA VAL A 8 -9.19 0.42 3.09
C VAL A 8 -9.79 -0.73 2.28
N SER A 9 -9.24 -0.99 1.10
CA SER A 9 -9.66 -2.09 0.24
C SER A 9 -8.47 -2.90 -0.26
N PHE A 10 -8.73 -4.14 -0.64
CA PHE A 10 -7.74 -5.06 -1.17
C PHE A 10 -8.23 -5.63 -2.50
N GLU A 11 -7.30 -5.78 -3.43
CA GLU A 11 -7.55 -6.36 -4.74
C GLU A 11 -6.44 -7.36 -5.05
N ILE A 12 -6.81 -8.57 -5.47
CA ILE A 12 -5.87 -9.54 -6.03
C ILE A 12 -5.66 -9.13 -7.49
N GLU A 13 -4.46 -8.69 -7.81
CA GLU A 13 -4.12 -8.28 -9.18
C GLU A 13 -3.71 -9.51 -10.00
N HIS A 14 -3.90 -9.43 -11.32
CA HIS A 14 -3.23 -10.33 -12.24
C HIS A 14 -1.77 -9.86 -12.44
N GLU A 15 -0.85 -10.78 -12.74
CA GLU A 15 0.54 -10.40 -13.03
C GLU A 15 0.65 -9.41 -14.21
N SER A 16 -0.25 -9.52 -15.18
CA SER A 16 -0.36 -8.59 -16.32
C SER A 16 -0.95 -7.22 -15.94
N THR A 17 -1.59 -7.08 -14.78
CA THR A 17 -2.25 -5.84 -14.32
C THR A 17 -1.46 -5.13 -13.22
N ARG A 18 -0.16 -5.44 -13.03
CA ARG A 18 0.79 -4.64 -12.24
C ARG A 18 0.97 -3.20 -12.75
N MET A 19 0.12 -2.74 -13.68
CA MET A 19 0.14 -1.42 -14.30
C MET A 19 0.18 -0.29 -13.29
N GLY A 20 -0.55 -0.33 -12.17
CA GLY A 20 -0.59 0.79 -11.23
C GLY A 20 0.79 1.12 -10.65
N GLU A 21 1.48 0.11 -10.14
CA GLU A 21 2.84 0.24 -9.59
C GLU A 21 3.84 0.74 -10.65
N HIS A 22 3.84 0.12 -11.83
CA HIS A 22 4.81 0.45 -12.89
C HIS A 22 4.51 1.76 -13.62
N THR A 23 3.25 2.19 -13.70
CA THR A 23 2.86 3.41 -14.43
C THR A 23 2.85 4.65 -13.56
N GLU A 24 2.80 4.53 -12.23
CA GLU A 24 2.77 5.68 -11.32
C GLU A 24 4.13 5.94 -10.65
N SER A 25 4.93 4.89 -10.41
CA SER A 25 6.29 5.03 -9.87
C SER A 25 7.20 5.83 -10.81
N GLY A 26 8.06 6.67 -10.25
CA GLY A 26 9.03 7.52 -10.92
C GLY A 26 8.44 8.75 -11.60
N LYS A 27 7.11 8.90 -11.68
CA LYS A 27 6.46 10.02 -12.39
C LYS A 27 6.23 11.28 -11.54
N GLY A 28 6.53 11.22 -10.24
CA GLY A 28 6.39 12.35 -9.32
C GLY A 28 4.95 12.71 -8.91
N TYR A 29 3.97 11.86 -9.26
CA TYR A 29 2.58 12.01 -8.79
C TYR A 29 2.36 11.49 -7.36
N TYR A 30 3.22 10.60 -6.88
CA TYR A 30 3.13 9.98 -5.56
C TYR A 30 4.46 10.13 -4.82
N TRP A 31 4.39 10.11 -3.49
CA TRP A 31 5.56 9.83 -2.66
C TRP A 31 5.73 8.33 -2.55
N GLU A 32 6.94 7.86 -2.84
CA GLU A 32 7.25 6.44 -2.84
C GLU A 32 7.95 6.04 -1.56
N TYR A 33 7.58 4.90 -1.00
CA TYR A 33 8.14 4.37 0.23
C TYR A 33 8.67 2.94 0.02
N ASP A 34 9.74 2.62 0.73
CA ASP A 34 10.38 1.31 0.77
C ASP A 34 9.55 0.35 1.65
N LEU A 35 8.43 -0.12 1.11
CA LEU A 35 7.51 -1.05 1.78
C LEU A 35 6.86 -2.01 0.78
N GLY A 36 6.89 -3.30 1.10
CA GLY A 36 6.39 -4.35 0.20
C GLY A 36 7.21 -4.40 -1.09
N ARG A 37 6.52 -4.51 -2.24
CA ARG A 37 7.13 -4.27 -3.57
C ARG A 37 7.23 -2.77 -3.84
N ASN A 38 6.14 -2.05 -3.56
CA ASN A 38 6.13 -0.59 -3.56
C ASN A 38 4.97 -0.05 -2.72
N ALA A 39 5.15 1.15 -2.17
CA ALA A 39 4.07 1.93 -1.58
C ALA A 39 4.07 3.34 -2.16
N LEU A 40 2.92 3.76 -2.66
CA LEU A 40 2.68 5.05 -3.31
C LEU A 40 1.66 5.81 -2.46
N VAL A 41 2.05 6.93 -1.86
CA VAL A 41 1.19 7.61 -0.88
C VAL A 41 1.02 9.09 -1.17
N LEU A 42 -0.22 9.54 -1.03
CA LEU A 42 -0.68 10.92 -1.07
C LEU A 42 -1.43 11.25 0.24
N PRO A 43 -1.69 12.54 0.54
CA PRO A 43 -2.44 12.92 1.73
C PRO A 43 -3.87 12.36 1.77
N ASP A 44 -4.51 12.19 0.61
CA ASP A 44 -5.91 11.78 0.47
C ASP A 44 -6.10 10.33 0.00
N ASN A 45 -5.02 9.64 -0.39
CA ASN A 45 -5.07 8.25 -0.81
C ASN A 45 -3.69 7.59 -0.77
N GLY A 46 -3.65 6.26 -0.86
CA GLY A 46 -2.40 5.54 -1.03
C GLY A 46 -2.61 4.12 -1.54
N ARG A 47 -1.55 3.53 -2.04
CA ARG A 47 -1.50 2.15 -2.52
C ARG A 47 -0.28 1.45 -1.94
N LEU A 48 -0.45 0.20 -1.53
CA LEU A 48 0.63 -0.70 -1.15
C LEU A 48 0.52 -1.97 -1.99
N TYR A 49 1.61 -2.33 -2.65
CA TYR A 49 1.73 -3.53 -3.46
C TYR A 49 2.59 -4.54 -2.71
N PHE A 50 2.08 -5.74 -2.52
CA PHE A 50 2.82 -6.84 -1.92
C PHE A 50 2.41 -8.16 -2.57
N ASP A 51 3.15 -9.21 -2.26
CA ASP A 51 2.98 -10.53 -2.85
C ASP A 51 2.56 -11.52 -1.76
N CYS A 52 1.65 -12.43 -2.10
CA CYS A 52 1.18 -13.45 -1.18
C CYS A 52 1.21 -14.83 -1.84
N ALA A 53 2.05 -15.73 -1.33
CA ALA A 53 1.99 -17.15 -1.62
C ALA A 53 1.23 -17.85 -0.49
N SER A 54 0.11 -18.51 -0.81
CA SER A 54 -0.76 -19.17 0.18
C SER A 54 -1.69 -20.19 -0.47
N ASP A 55 -1.88 -21.31 0.21
CA ASP A 55 -2.90 -22.33 -0.09
C ASP A 55 -4.32 -21.76 -0.15
N ARG A 56 -4.61 -20.68 0.59
CA ARG A 56 -5.93 -20.03 0.63
C ARG A 56 -6.23 -19.16 -0.59
N LEU A 57 -5.23 -18.91 -1.45
CA LEU A 57 -5.37 -18.04 -2.62
C LEU A 57 -5.12 -18.79 -3.92
N ALA A 58 -3.89 -19.24 -4.15
CA ALA A 58 -3.49 -19.83 -5.43
C ALA A 58 -2.56 -21.05 -5.29
N GLY A 59 -2.34 -21.52 -4.05
CA GLY A 59 -1.41 -22.59 -3.71
C GLY A 59 -0.12 -22.07 -3.06
N PRO A 60 0.71 -22.97 -2.50
CA PRO A 60 1.85 -22.59 -1.67
C PRO A 60 3.04 -22.08 -2.51
N ASP A 61 3.13 -22.52 -3.76
CA ASP A 61 4.23 -22.19 -4.68
C ASP A 61 3.89 -21.04 -5.64
N LYS A 62 2.63 -20.59 -5.66
CA LYS A 62 2.17 -19.51 -6.55
C LYS A 62 1.92 -18.25 -5.74
N SER A 63 2.78 -17.27 -5.96
CA SER A 63 2.59 -15.92 -5.41
C SER A 63 1.54 -15.16 -6.22
N VAL A 64 0.56 -14.55 -5.54
CA VAL A 64 -0.39 -13.61 -6.14
C VAL A 64 -0.07 -12.18 -5.70
N PRO A 65 -0.05 -11.20 -6.62
CA PRO A 65 0.12 -9.81 -6.25
C PRO A 65 -1.18 -9.27 -5.65
N ILE A 66 -1.05 -8.53 -4.55
CA ILE A 66 -2.14 -7.86 -3.85
C ILE A 66 -1.87 -6.36 -3.84
N LYS A 67 -2.89 -5.59 -4.21
CA LYS A 67 -2.92 -4.13 -4.04
C LYS A 67 -3.84 -3.80 -2.88
N ALA A 68 -3.27 -3.23 -1.83
CA ALA A 68 -4.02 -2.53 -0.78
C ALA A 68 -4.19 -1.06 -1.19
N ARG A 69 -5.38 -0.50 -0.99
CA ARG A 69 -5.66 0.92 -1.22
C ARG A 69 -6.22 1.53 0.05
N VAL A 70 -5.75 2.71 0.41
CA VAL A 70 -6.38 3.59 1.39
C VAL A 70 -6.93 4.81 0.66
N SER A 71 -8.12 5.27 1.07
CA SER A 71 -8.73 6.49 0.55
C SER A 71 -9.30 7.28 1.72
N LEU A 72 -8.92 8.55 1.81
CA LEU A 72 -9.43 9.53 2.75
C LEU A 72 -10.19 10.60 1.99
N ARG A 73 -11.51 10.45 1.88
CA ARG A 73 -12.36 11.46 1.25
C ARG A 73 -12.47 12.67 2.18
N GLN A 74 -12.44 13.86 1.56
CA GLN A 74 -12.43 15.15 2.28
C GLN A 74 -11.24 15.24 3.24
N ALA A 75 -10.02 14.88 2.80
CA ALA A 75 -8.84 14.97 3.65
C ALA A 75 -8.68 16.38 4.28
N PRO A 76 -8.30 16.47 5.57
CA PRO A 76 -8.07 17.75 6.22
C PRO A 76 -7.04 18.59 5.46
N THR A 77 -7.33 19.88 5.28
CA THR A 77 -6.43 20.82 4.57
C THR A 77 -5.56 21.64 5.52
N ASP A 78 -5.85 21.59 6.82
CA ASP A 78 -5.14 22.26 7.92
C ASP A 78 -4.10 21.37 8.60
N VAL A 79 -3.92 20.13 8.11
CA VAL A 79 -2.94 19.17 8.60
C VAL A 79 -1.74 19.11 7.66
N ASP A 80 -0.54 18.92 8.22
CA ASP A 80 0.68 18.70 7.43
C ASP A 80 0.49 17.56 6.41
N PRO A 81 0.64 17.83 5.10
CA PRO A 81 0.53 16.81 4.06
C PRO A 81 1.47 15.63 4.27
N ARG A 82 2.63 15.81 4.91
CA ARG A 82 3.54 14.71 5.24
C ARG A 82 2.96 13.81 6.32
N ALA A 83 2.41 14.39 7.39
CA ALA A 83 1.78 13.62 8.46
C ALA A 83 0.61 12.76 7.93
N LEU A 84 -0.20 13.29 7.00
CA LEU A 84 -1.27 12.52 6.35
C LEU A 84 -0.74 11.34 5.52
N ARG A 85 0.37 11.53 4.79
CA ARG A 85 1.01 10.43 4.05
C ARG A 85 1.54 9.35 4.99
N GLU A 86 2.25 9.73 6.05
CA GLU A 86 2.80 8.78 7.02
C GLU A 86 1.68 8.00 7.74
N ALA A 87 0.55 8.65 8.03
CA ALA A 87 -0.66 8.00 8.56
C ALA A 87 -1.26 7.00 7.56
N ASN A 88 -1.43 7.39 6.30
CA ASN A 88 -1.92 6.51 5.24
C ASN A 88 -1.00 5.30 5.04
N LEU A 89 0.33 5.48 5.09
CA LEU A 89 1.30 4.40 5.02
C LEU A 89 1.17 3.43 6.21
N THR A 90 0.96 3.96 7.40
CA THR A 90 0.75 3.16 8.63
C THR A 90 -0.52 2.32 8.55
N ILE A 91 -1.61 2.90 8.05
CA ILE A 91 -2.88 2.20 7.83
C ILE A 91 -2.70 1.08 6.81
N LEU A 92 -2.06 1.37 5.68
CA LEU A 92 -1.78 0.38 4.63
C LEU A 92 -0.93 -0.78 5.17
N HIS A 93 0.16 -0.49 5.89
CA HIS A 93 1.03 -1.51 6.49
C HIS A 93 0.25 -2.41 7.44
N SER A 94 -0.47 -1.81 8.39
CA SER A 94 -1.19 -2.54 9.44
C SER A 94 -2.26 -3.46 8.83
N ALA A 95 -3.05 -2.92 7.91
CA ALA A 95 -4.13 -3.66 7.27
C ALA A 95 -3.59 -4.77 6.34
N ALA A 96 -2.54 -4.49 5.55
CA ALA A 96 -1.95 -5.48 4.66
C ALA A 96 -1.27 -6.61 5.43
N ARG A 97 -0.58 -6.32 6.54
CA ARG A 97 0.02 -7.35 7.39
C ARG A 97 -1.06 -8.21 8.06
N ALA A 98 -2.16 -7.61 8.51
CA ALA A 98 -3.31 -8.34 9.05
C ALA A 98 -3.91 -9.27 7.99
N LEU A 99 -4.17 -8.78 6.77
CA LEU A 99 -4.64 -9.61 5.67
C LEU A 99 -3.65 -10.73 5.35
N ALA A 100 -2.35 -10.42 5.30
CA ALA A 100 -1.33 -11.41 4.97
C ALA A 100 -1.28 -12.55 5.99
N LYS A 101 -1.46 -12.22 7.28
CA LYS A 101 -1.57 -13.20 8.36
C LYS A 101 -2.85 -14.03 8.22
N GLU A 102 -4.00 -13.40 8.03
CA GLU A 102 -5.28 -14.10 7.90
C GLU A 102 -5.35 -14.97 6.64
N MET A 103 -4.70 -14.56 5.56
CA MET A 103 -4.62 -15.36 4.35
C MET A 103 -3.51 -16.41 4.42
N GLY A 104 -2.69 -16.45 5.48
CA GLY A 104 -1.60 -17.42 5.60
C GLY A 104 -0.50 -17.21 4.56
N CYS A 105 -0.26 -15.97 4.15
CA CYS A 105 0.81 -15.63 3.21
C CYS A 105 2.17 -16.02 3.80
N LYS A 106 2.98 -16.72 3.01
CA LYS A 106 4.37 -17.02 3.37
C LYS A 106 5.09 -15.75 3.83
N ASN A 107 5.75 -15.82 4.99
CA ASN A 107 6.46 -14.70 5.63
C ASN A 107 5.61 -13.41 5.77
N ASN A 108 4.29 -13.52 5.98
CA ASN A 108 3.36 -12.37 5.99
C ASN A 108 3.47 -11.50 4.72
N GLY A 109 3.70 -12.13 3.57
CA GLY A 109 3.87 -11.43 2.29
C GLY A 109 5.15 -10.60 2.18
N ASN A 110 6.18 -10.98 2.96
CA ASN A 110 7.44 -10.24 3.14
C ASN A 110 7.26 -8.80 3.65
N LEU A 111 6.10 -8.48 4.26
CA LEU A 111 5.90 -7.20 4.93
C LEU A 111 6.64 -7.19 6.27
N PRO A 112 7.34 -6.10 6.62
CA PRO A 112 8.08 -6.01 7.87
C PRO A 112 7.13 -6.06 9.06
N GLU A 113 7.60 -6.57 10.19
CA GLU A 113 6.80 -6.60 11.42
C GLU A 113 6.47 -5.20 11.95
N GLN A 114 7.47 -4.31 11.90
CA GLN A 114 7.32 -2.91 12.26
C GLN A 114 7.51 -2.06 11.01
N LEU A 115 6.67 -1.04 10.85
CA LEU A 115 6.83 -0.08 9.77
C LEU A 115 8.04 0.81 10.04
N VAL A 116 8.94 0.87 9.06
CA VAL A 116 10.00 1.87 8.99
C VAL A 116 9.65 2.82 7.87
N ILE A 117 9.43 4.10 8.19
CA ILE A 117 9.11 5.12 7.20
C ILE A 117 10.40 5.50 6.48
N LYS A 118 10.54 4.99 5.24
CA LYS A 118 11.69 5.28 4.38
C LYS A 118 11.19 5.66 3.00
N GLU A 119 11.20 6.96 2.72
CA GLU A 119 10.92 7.48 1.39
C GLU A 119 12.02 6.97 0.42
N LYS A 120 11.61 6.42 -0.73
CA LYS A 120 12.54 6.26 -1.85
C LYS A 120 12.94 7.66 -2.27
N ALA A 121 14.23 7.89 -2.51
CA ALA A 121 14.77 9.23 -2.79
C ALA A 121 13.84 10.00 -3.72
N ALA A 122 13.53 11.26 -3.37
CA ALA A 122 12.61 12.09 -4.14
C ALA A 122 13.00 12.03 -5.63
N PRO A 123 12.03 11.92 -6.56
CA PRO A 123 12.33 12.07 -7.97
C PRO A 123 13.11 13.37 -8.14
N THR A 124 14.31 13.32 -8.73
CA THR A 124 14.95 14.52 -9.26
C THR A 124 13.95 15.15 -10.21
N ARG A 125 13.36 16.26 -9.78
CA ARG A 125 12.33 16.98 -10.50
C ARG A 125 12.91 17.66 -11.73
#